data_AF-A0A846TC02-F1
#
_entry.id   AF-A0A846TC02-F1
#
_cell.length_a   1.000
_cell.length_b   1.000
_cell.length_c   1.000
_cell.angle_alpha   90.00
_cell.angle_beta   90.00
_cell.angle_gamma   90.00
#
_symmetry.space_group_name_H-M   'P 1'
#
loop_
_entity.id
_entity.type
_entity.pdbx_description
1 polymer ?
#
loop_
_entity_poly.entity_id
_entity_poly.type
_entity_poly.pdbx_seq_one_letter_code
_entity_poly.pdbx_strand_id
1 'polypeptide(L)' 'MKLLLDTHLLLWAAGEPGRLSAEACALIEATENELLFSAASLWEIAIKRGLG' A
#
# COMPACT_ATOMS: atom_id res chain seq x y z
N MET A 1 -1.80 11.41 -10.86
CA MET A 1 -2.72 11.94 -9.80
C MET A 1 -2.17 11.60 -8.42
N LYS A 2 -2.68 12.18 -7.32
CA LYS A 2 -2.30 11.77 -5.96
C LYS A 2 -3.21 10.65 -5.48
N LEU A 3 -2.63 9.51 -5.13
CA LEU A 3 -3.35 8.33 -4.64
C LEU A 3 -2.92 8.05 -3.20
N LEU A 4 -3.86 8.10 -2.26
CA LEU A 4 -3.61 7.68 -0.88
C LEU A 4 -3.91 6.19 -0.76
N LEU A 5 -2.87 5.39 -0.57
CA LEU A 5 -3.00 3.95 -0.38
C LEU A 5 -3.41 3.65 1.06
N ASP A 6 -4.42 2.81 1.20
CA ASP A 6 -4.76 2.20 2.48
C ASP A 6 -3.66 1.23 2.92
N THR A 7 -3.57 0.98 4.23
CA THR A 7 -2.66 0.02 4.85
C THR A 7 -2.70 -1.35 4.16
N HIS A 8 -3.89 -1.87 3.81
CA HIS A 8 -3.98 -3.20 3.19
C HIS A 8 -3.44 -3.24 1.76
N LEU A 9 -3.67 -2.19 0.95
CA LEU A 9 -3.12 -2.08 -0.41
C LEU A 9 -1.60 -2.02 -0.38
N LEU A 10 -1.03 -1.26 0.58
CA LEU A 10 0.41 -1.18 0.77
C LEU A 10 1.02 -2.55 1.12
N LEU A 11 0.37 -3.29 2.02
CA LEU A 11 0.84 -4.62 2.43
C LEU A 11 0.74 -5.65 1.28
N TRP A 12 -0.35 -5.62 0.50
CA TRP A 12 -0.47 -6.49 -0.67
C TRP A 12 0.54 -6.14 -1.76
N ALA A 13 0.73 -4.86 -2.08
CA ALA A 13 1.75 -4.44 -3.03
C ALA A 13 3.16 -4.90 -2.62
N ALA A 14 3.48 -4.88 -1.32
CA ALA A 14 4.80 -5.24 -0.81
C ALA A 14 5.07 -6.76 -0.71
N GLY A 15 4.04 -7.59 -0.51
CA GLY A 15 4.23 -9.02 -0.20
C GLY A 15 3.34 -10.01 -0.94
N GLU A 16 2.17 -9.57 -1.40
CA GLU A 16 1.18 -10.43 -2.08
C GLU A 16 0.48 -9.67 -3.23
N PRO A 17 1.21 -9.20 -4.25
CA PRO A 17 0.65 -8.30 -5.27
C PRO A 17 -0.45 -8.98 -6.10
N GLY A 18 -0.48 -10.31 -6.17
CA GLY A 18 -1.57 -11.08 -6.80
C GLY A 18 -2.94 -10.93 -6.12
N ARG A 19 -3.02 -10.31 -4.93
CA ARG A 19 -4.27 -9.96 -4.26
C ARG A 19 -4.82 -8.59 -4.67
N LEU A 20 -4.03 -7.78 -5.37
CA LEU A 20 -4.48 -6.51 -5.93
C LEU A 20 -5.42 -6.77 -7.11
N SER A 21 -6.44 -5.93 -7.25
CA SER A 21 -7.21 -5.91 -8.50
C SER A 21 -6.33 -5.41 -9.65
N ALA A 22 -6.66 -5.81 -10.88
CA ALA A 22 -5.93 -5.35 -12.07
C ALA A 22 -5.92 -3.82 -12.18
N GLU A 23 -7.01 -3.16 -11.81
CA GLU A 23 -7.10 -1.70 -11.76
C GLU A 23 -6.17 -1.09 -10.71
N ALA A 24 -6.14 -1.63 -9.48
CA ALA A 24 -5.27 -1.15 -8.42
C ALA A 24 -3.79 -1.33 -8.80
N CYS A 25 -3.42 -2.46 -9.40
CA CYS A 25 -2.08 -2.70 -9.93
C CYS A 25 -1.70 -1.66 -10.99
N ALA A 26 -2.58 -1.43 -11.98
CA ALA A 26 -2.32 -0.46 -13.04
C ALA A 26 -2.15 0.97 -12.48
N LEU A 27 -2.95 1.36 -11.50
CA LEU A 27 -2.85 2.67 -10.86
C LEU A 27 -1.58 2.83 -10.02
N ILE A 28 -1.12 1.76 -9.36
CA ILE A 28 0.10 1.75 -8.54
C ILE A 28 1.36 1.75 -9.42
N GLU A 29 1.36 1.04 -10.53
CA GLU A 29 2.51 0.95 -11.45
C GLU A 29 2.66 2.18 -12.36
N ALA A 30 1.60 2.95 -12.54
CA ALA A 30 1.60 4.19 -13.32
C ALA A 30 2.48 5.27 -12.67
N THR A 31 3.62 5.57 -13.30
CA THR A 31 4.62 6.52 -12.81
C THR A 31 4.13 7.98 -12.73
N GLU A 32 3.04 8.30 -13.44
CA GLU A 32 2.33 9.58 -13.36
C GLU A 32 1.50 9.75 -12.08
N ASN A 33 1.35 8.69 -11.29
CA ASN A 33 0.70 8.73 -10.00
C ASN A 33 1.71 8.92 -8.87
N GLU A 34 1.41 9.90 -8.01
CA GLU A 34 2.13 10.09 -6.77
C GLU A 34 1.43 9.26 -5.70
N LEU A 35 2.10 8.19 -5.26
CA LEU A 35 1.61 7.30 -4.23
C LEU A 35 1.93 7.90 -2.86
N LEU A 36 0.89 8.11 -2.06
CA LEU A 36 0.97 8.60 -0.70
C LEU A 36 0.53 7.48 0.25
N PHE A 37 1.11 7.47 1.45
CA PHE A 37 0.72 6.57 2.52
C PHE A 37 0.80 7.30 3.86
N SER A 38 -0.07 6.91 4.79
CA SER A 38 -0.11 7.51 6.12
C SER A 38 1.06 7.05 6.98
N ALA A 39 1.76 7.99 7.61
CA ALA A 39 2.76 7.67 8.62
C ALA A 39 2.18 6.88 9.81
N ALA A 40 0.91 7.15 10.17
CA ALA A 40 0.22 6.40 11.22
C ALA A 40 -0.02 4.95 10.83
N SER A 41 -0.36 4.69 9.55
CA SER A 41 -0.50 3.31 9.03
C SER A 41 0.82 2.54 9.14
N LEU A 42 1.95 3.17 8.81
CA LEU A 42 3.27 2.55 8.95
C LEU A 42 3.61 2.24 10.42
N TRP A 43 3.31 3.16 11.33
CA TRP A 43 3.53 2.96 12.75
C TRP A 43 2.69 1.79 13.30
N GLU A 44 1.43 1.71 12.90
CA GLU A 44 0.56 0.59 13.27
C GLU A 44 1.09 -0.75 12.76
N ILE A 45 1.52 -0.81 11.49
CA ILE A 45 2.16 -2.01 10.92
C ILE A 45 3.38 -2.41 11.74
N ALA A 46 4.25 -1.46 12.09
CA ALA A 46 5.48 -1.72 12.84
C ALA A 46 5.17 -2.31 14.23
N ILE A 47 4.20 -1.75 14.95
CA ILE A 47 3.76 -2.28 16.24
C ILE A 47 3.18 -3.68 16.08
N LYS A 48 2.23 -3.88 15.17
CA LYS A 48 1.58 -5.18 14.97
C LYS A 48 2.59 -6.26 14.57
N ARG A 49 3.57 -5.94 13.71
CA ARG A 49 4.67 -6.84 13.35
C ARG A 49 5.58 -7.18 14.53
N GLY A 50 5.82 -6.23 15.44
CA GLY A 50 6.64 -6.45 16.64
C GLY A 50 5.95 -7.26 17.73
N LEU A 51 4.62 -7.35 17.71
CA LEU A 51 3.84 -8.05 18.74
C LEU A 51 3.67 -9.55 18.49
N GLY A 52 3.98 -10.05 17.28
CA GLY A 52 4.03 -11.49 16.96
C GLY A 52 2.72 -12.24 17.14
#